data_AF-A0A2W6CMN1-F1
#
_entry.id   AF-A0A2W6CMN1-F1
#
_cell.length_a   1.000
_cell.length_b   1.000
_cell.length_c   1.000
_cell.angle_alpha   90.00
_cell.angle_beta   90.00
_cell.angle_gamma   90.00
#
_symmetry.space_group_name_H-M   'P 1'
#
loop_
_entity.id
_entity.type
_entity.pdbx_description
1 polymer ?
#
loop_
_entity_poly.entity_id
_entity_poly.type
_entity_poly.pdbx_seq_one_letter_code
_entity_poly.pdbx_strand_id
1 'polypeptide(L)' 'MISPGDNLWSVAESNLARAWGRRPTDSEVDRYWLRLIQANRSRLADPGNPDLVFPGQVFELPSP' A
#
# COMPACT_ATOMS: atom_id res chain seq x y z
N MET A 1 -6.35 3.77 -5.63
CA MET A 1 -6.03 5.21 -5.75
C MET A 1 -5.92 5.75 -4.34
N ILE A 2 -4.97 6.65 -4.08
CA ILE A 2 -4.81 7.33 -2.80
C ILE A 2 -5.87 8.42 -2.66
N SER A 3 -6.62 8.40 -1.57
CA SER A 3 -7.57 9.45 -1.19
C SER A 3 -6.92 10.42 -0.18
N PRO A 4 -7.48 11.62 0.04
CA PRO A 4 -7.02 12.49 1.12
C PRO A 4 -7.05 11.75 2.46
N GLY A 5 -5.88 11.68 3.13
CA GLY A 5 -5.71 10.98 4.41
C GLY A 5 -5.24 9.52 4.29
N ASP A 6 -5.19 8.95 3.09
CA ASP A 6 -4.62 7.61 2.88
C ASP A 6 -3.09 7.61 2.93
N ASN A 7 -2.53 6.48 3.33
CA ASN A 7 -1.13 6.14 3.14
C ASN A 7 -1.01 4.71 2.59
N LEU A 8 0.18 4.30 2.15
CA LEU A 8 0.36 2.97 1.58
C LEU A 8 0.10 1.85 2.60
N TRP A 9 0.27 2.10 3.90
CA TRP A 9 -0.02 1.13 4.96
C TRP A 9 -1.52 0.86 5.09
N SER A 10 -2.35 1.89 5.18
CA SER A 10 -3.81 1.75 5.29
C SER A 10 -4.41 1.08 4.05
N VAL A 11 -3.84 1.35 2.87
CA VAL A 11 -4.19 0.67 1.62
C VAL A 11 -3.81 -0.80 1.65
N ALA A 12 -2.61 -1.14 2.15
CA ALA A 12 -2.17 -2.51 2.34
C ALA A 12 -3.07 -3.27 3.32
N GLU A 13 -3.32 -2.72 4.51
CA GLU A 13 -4.20 -3.30 5.53
C GLU A 13 -5.60 -3.55 4.97
N SER A 14 -6.18 -2.56 4.29
CA SER A 14 -7.52 -2.66 3.70
C SER A 14 -7.61 -3.72 2.60
N ASN A 15 -6.59 -3.82 1.73
CA ASN A 15 -6.59 -4.80 0.66
C ASN A 15 -6.48 -6.23 1.19
N LEU A 16 -5.57 -6.46 2.14
CA LEU A 16 -5.44 -7.76 2.82
C LEU A 16 -6.71 -8.12 3.59
N ALA A 17 -7.28 -7.17 4.34
CA ALA A 17 -8.49 -7.40 5.12
C ALA A 17 -9.67 -7.82 4.24
N ARG A 18 -9.85 -7.13 3.11
CA ARG A 18 -10.88 -7.46 2.12
C ARG A 18 -10.65 -8.82 1.47
N ALA A 19 -9.40 -9.16 1.16
CA ALA A 19 -9.06 -10.41 0.51
C ALA A 19 -9.22 -11.64 1.41
N TRP A 20 -8.86 -11.51 2.69
CA TRP A 20 -8.88 -12.62 3.65
C TRP A 20 -10.15 -12.70 4.48
N GLY A 21 -11.01 -11.68 4.44
CA GLY A 21 -12.22 -11.62 5.26
C GLY A 21 -11.95 -11.48 6.77
N ARG A 22 -10.73 -11.10 7.15
CA ARG A 22 -10.31 -10.84 8.54
C ARG A 22 -9.26 -9.73 8.58
N ARG A 23 -9.08 -9.10 9.74
CA ARG A 23 -8.02 -8.11 9.91
C ARG A 23 -6.63 -8.78 9.80
N PRO A 24 -5.70 -8.25 8.98
CA PRO A 24 -4.31 -8.69 8.97
C PRO A 24 -3.60 -8.23 10.25
N THR A 25 -2.53 -8.93 10.62
CA THR A 25 -1.58 -8.48 11.65
C THR A 25 -0.60 -7.47 11.05
N ASP A 26 0.02 -6.63 11.89
CA ASP A 26 1.00 -5.65 11.42
C ASP A 26 2.16 -6.30 10.66
N SER A 27 2.58 -7.51 11.06
CA SER A 27 3.63 -8.26 10.36
C SER A 27 3.20 -8.73 8.96
N GLU A 28 1.91 -9.01 8.76
CA GLU A 28 1.36 -9.35 7.45
C GLU A 28 1.23 -8.10 6.57
N VAL A 29 0.80 -6.98 7.17
CA VAL A 29 0.72 -5.69 6.47
C VAL A 29 2.10 -5.22 6.04
N ASP A 30 3.11 -5.28 6.92
CA ASP A 30 4.49 -4.88 6.63
C ASP A 30 5.07 -5.63 5.42
N ARG A 31 4.96 -6.97 5.39
CA ARG A 31 5.43 -7.77 4.25
C ARG A 31 4.74 -7.41 2.95
N TYR A 32 3.42 -7.20 3.00
CA TYR A 32 2.66 -6.83 1.81
C TYR A 32 2.98 -5.40 1.37
N TRP A 33 3.18 -4.48 2.32
CA TRP A 33 3.54 -3.09 2.08
C TRP A 33 4.90 -2.99 1.36
N LEU A 34 5.90 -3.78 1.76
CA LEU A 34 7.18 -3.85 1.04
C LEU A 34 7.03 -4.32 -0.41
N ARG A 35 6.15 -5.32 -0.66
CA ARG A 35 5.83 -5.77 -2.03
C ARG A 35 5.11 -4.69 -2.82
N LEU A 36 4.20 -3.97 -2.19
CA LEU A 36 3.47 -2.85 -2.79
C LEU A 36 4.43 -1.74 -3.22
N ILE A 37 5.37 -1.36 -2.36
CA ILE A 37 6.44 -0.39 -2.67
C ILE A 37 7.27 -0.87 -3.85
N GLN A 38 7.74 -2.12 -3.79
CA GLN A 38 8.62 -2.68 -4.82
C GLN A 38 7.93 -2.71 -6.21
N ALA A 39 6.67 -3.14 -6.26
CA ALA A 39 5.89 -3.18 -7.50
C ALA A 39 5.65 -1.78 -8.10
N ASN A 40 5.64 -0.74 -7.26
CA ASN A 40 5.27 0.61 -7.67
C ASN A 40 6.42 1.62 -7.55
N ARG A 41 7.66 1.16 -7.51
CA ARG A 41 8.81 2.05 -7.28
C ARG A 41 8.91 3.20 -8.30
N SER A 42 8.50 2.95 -9.55
CA SER A 42 8.44 3.95 -10.62
C SER A 42 7.23 4.90 -10.54
N ARG A 43 6.27 4.63 -9.66
CA ARG A 43 5.02 5.40 -9.45
C ARG A 43 5.00 6.17 -8.14
N LEU A 44 5.99 5.95 -7.28
CA LEU A 44 6.20 6.76 -6.09
C LEU A 44 6.49 8.21 -6.47
N ALA A 45 6.05 9.15 -5.64
CA ALA A 45 6.40 10.55 -5.81
C ALA A 45 7.91 10.76 -5.61
N ASP A 46 8.48 10.08 -4.62
CA ASP A 46 9.91 9.97 -4.36
C ASP A 46 10.28 8.48 -4.20
N PRO A 47 11.11 7.90 -5.11
CA PRO A 47 11.53 6.50 -5.02
C PRO A 47 12.33 6.12 -3.75
N GLY A 48 12.83 7.11 -3.00
CA GLY A 48 13.53 6.94 -1.73
C GLY A 48 12.63 7.15 -0.50
N ASN A 49 11.41 7.64 -0.68
CA ASN A 49 10.48 7.93 0.41
C ASN A 49 9.06 7.38 0.11
N PRO A 50 8.79 6.13 0.46
CA PRO A 50 7.49 5.50 0.21
C PRO A 50 6.34 6.05 1.09
N ASP A 51 6.66 6.79 2.16
CA ASP A 51 5.66 7.45 2.99
C ASP A 51 5.10 8.73 2.32
N LEU A 52 5.82 9.26 1.33
CA LEU A 52 5.37 10.41 0.55
C LEU A 52 4.43 9.96 -0.58
N VAL A 53 3.13 10.11 -0.32
CA VAL A 53 2.08 9.92 -1.33
C VAL A 53 1.15 11.14 -1.39
N PHE A 54 0.56 11.34 -2.57
CA PHE A 54 -0.38 12.41 -2.86
C PHE A 54 -1.74 11.85 -3.28
N PRO A 55 -2.85 12.52 -2.91
CA PRO A 55 -4.17 12.16 -3.40
C PRO A 55 -4.22 12.08 -4.93
N GLY A 56 -4.94 11.08 -5.45
CA GLY A 56 -5.07 10.81 -6.88
C GLY A 56 -4.00 9.87 -7.46
N GLN A 57 -2.92 9.57 -6.73
CA GLN A 57 -1.94 8.57 -7.20
C GLN A 57 -2.57 7.18 -7.30
N VAL A 58 -2.23 6.47 -8.37
CA VAL A 58 -2.72 5.11 -8.66
C VAL A 58 -1.58 4.12 -8.52
N PHE A 59 -1.77 3.15 -7.61
CA PHE A 59 -0.83 2.08 -7.32
C PHE A 59 -1.41 0.74 -7.77
N GLU A 60 -0.57 -0.12 -8.33
CA GLU A 60 -0.88 -1.53 -8.57
C GLU A 60 -0.83 -2.29 -7.26
N LEU A 61 -1.87 -3.06 -6.97
CA LEU A 61 -1.94 -3.88 -5.78
C LEU A 61 -1.42 -5.29 -6.11
N PRO A 62 -0.35 -5.77 -5.44
CA PRO A 62 0.08 -7.15 -5.57
C PRO A 62 -1.02 -8.14 -5.13
N SER A 63 -0.92 -9.40 -5.56
CA SER A 63 -1.78 -10.45 -5.04
C SER A 63 -1.56 -10.63 -3.51
N PRO A 64 -2.64 -10.62 -2.70
CA PRO A 64 -2.63 -10.90 -1.27
C PRO A 64 -1.98 -12.23 -0.90
#